data_AF-A0A7D4UJU7-F1
#
_entry.id   AF-A0A7D4UJU7-F1
#
_cell.length_a   1.000
_cell.length_b   1.000
_cell.length_c   1.000
_cell.angle_alpha   90.00
_cell.angle_beta   90.00
_cell.angle_gamma   90.00
#
_symmetry.space_group_name_H-M   'P 1'
#
loop_
_entity.id
_entity.type
_entity.pdbx_description
1 polymer ?
#
loop_
_entity_poly.entity_id
_entity_poly.type
_entity_poly.pdbx_seq_one_letter_code
_entity_poly.pdbx_strand_id
1 'polypeptide(L)'
;MTTYYKEYVIEVVHDQRYTFGSADNINNYKFQYDASGTWYGSQHGIRINKDDTELSSAIVACTAGATTIHKHSFLIGDENIFICCANHVFALKIPELTLSWQLKADSATCFAIYPFKNDMLVHGELEISRIDFNGNIKWQFGARDIFATPDGESSFEIMDDRIYLKDFEHNIYILDENGIETNL
;
A
#
# COMPACT_ATOMS: atom_id res chain seq x y z
N MET A 1 4.99 -10.49 7.77
CA MET A 1 3.56 -10.74 8.00
C MET A 1 3.13 -11.88 7.09
N THR A 2 2.30 -12.79 7.60
CA THR A 2 1.82 -13.95 6.84
C THR A 2 0.29 -13.89 6.76
N THR A 3 -0.26 -14.19 5.60
CA THR A 3 -1.70 -14.31 5.36
C THR A 3 -2.01 -15.48 4.42
N TYR A 4 -3.29 -15.78 4.22
CA TYR A 4 -3.77 -16.88 3.40
C TYR A 4 -4.73 -16.36 2.34
N TYR A 5 -4.62 -16.89 1.12
CA TYR A 5 -5.56 -16.60 0.03
C TYR A 5 -5.74 -17.84 -0.83
N LYS A 6 -6.98 -18.37 -0.89
CA LYS A 6 -7.29 -19.67 -1.49
C LYS A 6 -6.37 -20.74 -0.87
N GLU A 7 -5.65 -21.52 -1.67
CA GLU A 7 -4.65 -22.49 -1.22
C GLU A 7 -3.24 -21.92 -0.93
N TYR A 8 -3.05 -20.61 -1.10
CA TYR A 8 -1.73 -19.99 -1.03
C TYR A 8 -1.44 -19.40 0.36
N VAL A 9 -0.21 -19.57 0.81
CA VAL A 9 0.38 -18.83 1.93
C VAL A 9 1.17 -17.67 1.36
N ILE A 10 0.84 -16.46 1.78
CA ILE A 10 1.48 -15.22 1.31
C ILE A 10 2.28 -14.63 2.45
N GLU A 11 3.58 -14.49 2.24
CA GLU A 11 4.49 -13.83 3.18
C GLU A 11 4.94 -12.50 2.63
N VAL A 12 4.81 -11.45 3.45
CA VAL A 12 5.27 -10.10 3.12
C VAL A 12 6.26 -9.64 4.17
N VAL A 13 7.43 -9.20 3.75
CA VAL A 13 8.55 -8.80 4.62
C VAL A 13 9.07 -7.43 4.25
N HIS A 14 9.47 -6.65 5.26
CA HIS A 14 10.21 -5.42 5.04
C HIS A 14 11.68 -5.77 4.83
N ASP A 15 12.18 -5.66 3.59
CA ASP A 15 13.53 -6.11 3.21
C ASP A 15 14.42 -4.93 2.79
N GLN A 16 14.60 -3.99 3.72
CA GLN A 16 15.30 -2.73 3.46
C GLN A 16 16.78 -2.90 3.11
N ARG A 17 17.38 -4.07 3.37
CA ARG A 17 18.79 -4.37 3.08
C ARG A 17 18.99 -4.96 1.69
N TYR A 18 17.91 -5.28 0.97
CA TYR A 18 18.01 -5.76 -0.39
C TYR A 18 18.71 -4.72 -1.29
N THR A 19 19.55 -5.21 -2.19
CA THR A 19 20.28 -4.40 -3.16
C THR A 19 20.06 -4.98 -4.56
N PHE A 20 19.41 -4.22 -5.43
CA PHE A 20 19.12 -4.66 -6.80
C PHE A 20 20.41 -5.05 -7.54
N GLY A 21 20.37 -6.22 -8.20
CA GLY A 21 21.50 -6.78 -8.94
C GLY A 21 22.67 -7.30 -8.09
N SER A 22 22.58 -7.26 -6.76
CA SER A 22 23.62 -7.80 -5.88
C SER A 22 23.50 -9.33 -5.73
N ALA A 23 24.62 -10.03 -5.85
CA ALA A 23 24.70 -11.46 -5.53
C ALA A 23 24.79 -11.73 -4.02
N ASP A 24 25.11 -10.70 -3.22
CA ASP A 24 25.29 -10.80 -1.76
C ASP A 24 23.99 -10.63 -0.98
N ASN A 25 22.84 -10.54 -1.66
CA ASN A 25 21.55 -10.44 -1.00
C ASN A 25 21.24 -11.70 -0.19
N ILE A 26 20.83 -11.51 1.07
CA ILE A 26 20.39 -12.60 1.96
C ILE A 26 19.15 -13.29 1.36
N ASN A 27 18.23 -12.48 0.82
CA ASN A 27 17.00 -12.94 0.20
C ASN A 27 17.09 -12.75 -1.32
N ASN A 28 16.64 -13.75 -2.06
CA ASN A 28 16.48 -13.67 -3.51
C ASN A 28 15.00 -13.66 -3.87
N TYR A 29 14.65 -12.88 -4.89
CA TYR A 29 13.29 -12.74 -5.40
C TYR A 29 13.30 -12.98 -6.90
N LYS A 30 12.32 -13.75 -7.39
CA LYS A 30 12.18 -14.07 -8.81
C LYS A 30 11.90 -12.82 -9.65
N PHE A 31 11.08 -11.90 -9.14
CA PHE A 31 10.79 -10.63 -9.77
C PHE A 31 11.28 -9.45 -8.93
N GLN A 32 11.68 -8.38 -9.61
CA GLN A 32 12.16 -7.14 -8.99
C GLN A 32 11.44 -5.98 -9.68
N TYR A 33 10.65 -5.22 -8.91
CA TYR A 33 9.87 -4.09 -9.41
C TYR A 33 10.30 -2.81 -8.72
N ASP A 34 10.63 -1.80 -9.52
CA ASP A 34 11.13 -0.52 -9.06
C ASP A 34 10.36 0.61 -9.75
N ALA A 35 9.89 1.56 -8.95
CA ALA A 35 9.17 2.76 -9.40
C ALA A 35 10.02 4.04 -9.40
N SER A 36 11.30 3.99 -9.05
CA SER A 36 12.13 5.15 -8.70
C SER A 36 13.57 5.16 -9.23
N GLY A 37 14.16 4.01 -9.59
CA GLY A 37 15.48 3.89 -10.20
C GLY A 37 16.66 3.91 -9.23
N THR A 38 16.58 4.67 -8.13
CA THR A 38 17.65 4.80 -7.12
C THR A 38 17.10 5.22 -5.74
N TRP A 39 17.85 4.92 -4.67
CA TRP A 39 17.58 5.33 -3.28
C TRP A 39 16.17 4.99 -2.78
N TYR A 40 15.96 3.71 -2.50
CA TYR A 40 14.68 3.20 -2.03
C TYR A 40 14.41 3.57 -0.58
N GLY A 41 13.38 4.38 -0.36
CA GLY A 41 12.87 4.68 0.98
C GLY A 41 12.17 3.46 1.60
N SER A 42 11.67 2.55 0.77
CA SER A 42 11.10 1.27 1.22
C SER A 42 11.33 0.16 0.19
N GLN A 43 11.54 -1.05 0.72
CA GLN A 43 11.62 -2.28 -0.06
C GLN A 43 10.85 -3.39 0.67
N HIS A 44 9.93 -4.04 -0.05
CA HIS A 44 9.09 -5.08 0.53
C HIS A 44 9.13 -6.35 -0.32
N GLY A 45 9.56 -7.44 0.29
CA GLY A 45 9.57 -8.77 -0.32
C GLY A 45 8.22 -9.46 -0.14
N ILE A 46 7.78 -10.18 -1.16
CA ILE A 46 6.54 -10.95 -1.20
C ILE A 46 6.89 -12.36 -1.68
N ARG A 47 6.41 -13.39 -0.96
CA ARG A 47 6.57 -14.81 -1.33
C ARG A 47 5.21 -15.50 -1.33
N ILE A 48 4.96 -16.31 -2.35
CA ILE A 48 3.77 -17.14 -2.49
C ILE A 48 4.19 -18.60 -2.38
N ASN A 49 3.64 -19.30 -1.39
CA ASN A 49 3.86 -20.72 -1.16
C ASN A 49 2.57 -21.52 -1.33
N LYS A 50 2.67 -22.75 -1.80
CA LYS A 50 1.60 -23.76 -1.78
C LYS A 50 2.21 -25.08 -1.31
N ASP A 51 1.62 -25.71 -0.31
CA ASP A 51 2.10 -26.98 0.26
C ASP A 51 3.62 -26.95 0.56
N ASP A 52 4.07 -25.91 1.28
CA ASP A 52 5.47 -25.64 1.65
C ASP A 52 6.46 -25.44 0.48
N THR A 53 5.96 -25.30 -0.75
CA THR A 53 6.77 -25.00 -1.94
C THR A 53 6.57 -23.56 -2.39
N GLU A 54 7.66 -22.79 -2.51
CA GLU A 54 7.62 -21.45 -3.10
C GLU A 54 7.27 -21.52 -4.59
N LEU A 55 6.15 -20.90 -4.98
CA LEU A 55 5.70 -20.79 -6.36
C LEU A 55 6.26 -19.55 -7.05
N SER A 56 6.30 -18.44 -6.32
CA SER A 56 6.80 -17.16 -6.82
C SER A 56 7.25 -16.26 -5.69
N SER A 57 8.14 -15.33 -6.02
CA SER A 57 8.61 -14.29 -5.11
C SER A 57 8.90 -13.00 -5.87
N ALA A 58 8.59 -11.86 -5.27
CA ALA A 58 8.84 -10.56 -5.85
C ALA A 58 9.32 -9.60 -4.77
N ILE A 59 10.13 -8.62 -5.15
CA ILE A 59 10.40 -7.45 -4.33
C ILE A 59 9.89 -6.20 -5.04
N VAL A 60 9.19 -5.35 -4.29
CA VAL A 60 8.80 -4.01 -4.73
C VAL A 60 9.65 -2.98 -4.01
N ALA A 61 10.08 -1.95 -4.73
CA ALA A 61 10.90 -0.88 -4.19
C ALA A 61 10.47 0.47 -4.74
N CYS A 62 10.51 1.48 -3.87
CA CYS A 62 10.21 2.85 -4.26
C CYS A 62 10.94 3.85 -3.35
N THR A 63 11.19 5.03 -3.90
CA THR A 63 11.70 6.21 -3.18
C THR A 63 10.55 6.99 -2.51
N ALA A 64 10.89 8.01 -1.72
CA ALA A 64 10.03 8.79 -0.82
C ALA A 64 9.95 8.20 0.61
N GLY A 65 8.86 8.45 1.34
CA GLY A 65 8.79 8.14 2.76
C GLY A 65 8.93 6.65 3.09
N ALA A 66 9.39 6.38 4.31
CA ALA A 66 9.58 5.02 4.77
C ALA A 66 8.25 4.37 5.19
N THR A 67 8.04 3.13 4.79
CA THR A 67 6.90 2.28 5.13
C THR A 67 7.42 0.99 5.74
N THR A 68 6.62 0.40 6.64
CA THR A 68 6.90 -0.91 7.23
C THR A 68 5.73 -1.86 6.97
N ILE A 69 5.87 -3.14 7.32
CA ILE A 69 4.82 -4.13 7.11
C ILE A 69 3.98 -4.32 8.37
N HIS A 70 2.69 -4.05 8.23
CA HIS A 70 1.60 -4.24 9.19
C HIS A 70 0.31 -4.63 8.47
N LYS A 71 -0.79 -4.80 9.23
CA LYS A 71 -2.06 -5.38 8.74
C LYS A 71 -2.74 -4.62 7.60
N HIS A 72 -2.37 -3.37 7.37
CA HIS A 72 -2.92 -2.50 6.34
C HIS A 72 -1.86 -2.04 5.34
N SER A 73 -0.67 -2.65 5.34
CA SER A 73 0.33 -2.34 4.32
C SER A 73 0.01 -2.95 2.96
N PHE A 74 -0.89 -3.94 2.94
CA PHE A 74 -1.36 -4.58 1.72
C PHE A 74 -2.83 -4.99 1.82
N LEU A 75 -3.45 -5.18 0.67
CA LEU A 75 -4.81 -5.69 0.50
C LEU A 75 -4.78 -6.80 -0.55
N ILE A 76 -5.58 -7.85 -0.37
CA ILE A 76 -5.78 -8.90 -1.37
C ILE A 76 -7.19 -8.77 -1.91
N GLY A 77 -7.32 -8.70 -3.24
CA GLY A 77 -8.59 -8.54 -3.93
C GLY A 77 -8.41 -8.71 -5.43
N ASP A 78 -9.47 -9.14 -6.12
CA ASP A 78 -9.46 -9.30 -7.59
C ASP A 78 -8.25 -10.09 -8.14
N GLU A 79 -7.89 -11.19 -7.47
CA GLU A 79 -6.73 -12.04 -7.80
C GLU A 79 -5.36 -11.32 -7.76
N ASN A 80 -5.28 -10.17 -7.10
CA ASN A 80 -4.06 -9.41 -6.90
C ASN A 80 -3.74 -9.21 -5.41
N ILE A 81 -2.46 -8.99 -5.12
CA ILE A 81 -2.01 -8.29 -3.90
C ILE A 81 -1.70 -6.84 -4.28
N PHE A 82 -2.31 -5.90 -3.57
CA PHE A 82 -2.04 -4.47 -3.62
C PHE A 82 -1.18 -4.10 -2.42
N ILE A 83 0.00 -3.52 -2.61
CA ILE A 83 0.93 -3.22 -1.51
C ILE A 83 1.40 -1.78 -1.57
N CYS A 84 1.32 -1.09 -0.42
CA CYS A 84 1.94 0.23 -0.23
C CYS A 84 3.46 0.06 -0.10
N CYS A 85 4.21 0.83 -0.87
CA CYS A 85 5.66 0.89 -0.80
C CYS A 85 6.11 2.33 -1.05
N ALA A 86 6.60 2.98 0.00
CA ALA A 86 6.82 4.42 0.02
C ALA A 86 5.58 5.19 -0.47
N ASN A 87 5.66 6.02 -1.50
CA ASN A 87 4.53 6.80 -2.01
C ASN A 87 3.75 6.12 -3.15
N HIS A 88 4.01 4.83 -3.41
CA HIS A 88 3.36 4.06 -4.47
C HIS A 88 2.53 2.90 -3.92
N VAL A 89 1.55 2.50 -4.72
CA VAL A 89 0.88 1.20 -4.62
C VAL A 89 1.27 0.34 -5.82
N PHE A 90 1.64 -0.91 -5.54
CA PHE A 90 1.92 -1.92 -6.54
C PHE A 90 0.81 -2.97 -6.51
N ALA A 91 0.32 -3.36 -7.68
CA ALA A 91 -0.62 -4.47 -7.85
C ALA A 91 0.09 -5.64 -8.55
N LEU A 92 0.17 -6.79 -7.88
CA LEU A 92 0.80 -8.00 -8.40
C LEU A 92 -0.22 -9.14 -8.45
N LYS A 93 -0.28 -9.86 -9.57
CA LYS A 93 -1.19 -11.02 -9.73
C LYS A 93 -0.78 -12.17 -8.81
N ILE A 94 -1.75 -12.85 -8.20
CA ILE A 94 -1.53 -14.06 -7.42
C ILE A 94 -1.94 -15.27 -8.29
N PRO A 95 -1.13 -16.34 -8.37
CA PRO A 95 0.11 -16.59 -7.60
C PRO A 95 1.41 -16.11 -8.26
N GLU A 96 1.40 -15.65 -9.51
CA GLU A 96 2.64 -15.46 -10.28
C GLU A 96 3.50 -14.29 -9.80
N LEU A 97 2.92 -13.34 -9.05
CA LEU A 97 3.49 -12.05 -8.69
C LEU A 97 3.93 -11.21 -9.89
N THR A 98 3.26 -11.36 -11.03
CA THR A 98 3.50 -10.49 -12.19
C THR A 98 2.86 -9.12 -11.95
N LEU A 99 3.58 -8.05 -12.28
CA LEU A 99 3.09 -6.68 -12.13
C LEU A 99 1.88 -6.43 -13.05
N SER A 100 0.73 -6.14 -12.43
CA SER A 100 -0.47 -5.66 -13.12
C SER A 100 -0.34 -4.17 -13.41
N TRP A 101 -0.06 -3.39 -12.37
CA TRP A 101 0.16 -1.95 -12.45
C TRP A 101 0.91 -1.45 -11.21
N GLN A 102 1.50 -0.28 -11.33
CA GLN A 102 2.00 0.51 -10.19
C GLN A 102 1.57 1.96 -10.40
N LEU A 103 1.28 2.67 -9.32
CA LEU A 103 0.94 4.09 -9.40
C LEU A 103 1.37 4.82 -8.14
N LYS A 104 1.64 6.11 -8.29
CA LYS A 104 1.91 7.03 -7.18
C LYS A 104 0.58 7.46 -6.56
N ALA A 105 0.28 6.98 -5.36
CA ALA A 105 -1.03 7.17 -4.70
C ALA A 105 -1.03 8.31 -3.67
N ASP A 106 0.15 8.77 -3.28
CA ASP A 106 0.39 9.91 -2.41
C ASP A 106 1.66 10.63 -2.88
N SER A 107 1.85 11.90 -2.51
CA SER A 107 3.06 12.62 -2.89
C SER A 107 4.28 12.34 -2.00
N ALA A 108 4.08 11.93 -0.74
CA ALA A 108 5.09 11.67 0.28
C ALA A 108 5.17 10.20 0.72
N THR A 109 4.09 9.62 1.26
CA THR A 109 4.06 8.25 1.82
C THR A 109 2.66 7.65 1.77
N CYS A 110 2.52 6.39 1.39
CA CYS A 110 1.31 5.60 1.54
C CYS A 110 1.37 4.81 2.85
N PHE A 111 0.64 5.24 3.88
CA PHE A 111 0.66 4.60 5.19
C PHE A 111 -0.13 3.29 5.24
N ALA A 112 -1.28 3.26 4.57
CA ALA A 112 -2.16 2.10 4.64
C ALA A 112 -3.08 2.00 3.42
N ILE A 113 -3.58 0.78 3.17
CA ILE A 113 -4.58 0.46 2.17
C ILE A 113 -5.75 -0.29 2.83
N TYR A 114 -6.97 0.11 2.47
CA TYR A 114 -8.22 -0.41 3.01
C TYR A 114 -9.17 -0.83 1.88
N PRO A 115 -9.93 -1.92 2.03
CA PRO A 115 -11.03 -2.20 1.12
C PRO A 115 -12.10 -1.11 1.29
N PHE A 116 -12.66 -0.64 0.17
CA PHE A 116 -13.74 0.36 0.20
C PHE A 116 -14.72 0.11 -0.94
N LYS A 117 -15.88 -0.45 -0.61
CA LYS A 117 -16.87 -0.92 -1.59
C LYS A 117 -16.21 -1.88 -2.60
N ASN A 118 -16.27 -1.57 -3.90
CA ASN A 118 -15.64 -2.36 -4.98
C ASN A 118 -14.26 -1.82 -5.37
N ASP A 119 -13.65 -1.02 -4.52
CA ASP A 119 -12.39 -0.30 -4.74
C ASP A 119 -11.47 -0.46 -3.51
N MET A 120 -10.40 0.32 -3.48
CA MET A 120 -9.54 0.51 -2.31
C MET A 120 -9.42 1.98 -1.97
N LEU A 121 -9.22 2.28 -0.68
CA LEU A 121 -8.73 3.56 -0.19
C LEU A 121 -7.28 3.42 0.22
N VAL A 122 -6.45 4.35 -0.23
CA VAL A 122 -5.08 4.52 0.25
C VAL A 122 -5.08 5.71 1.19
N HIS A 123 -4.71 5.45 2.44
CA HIS A 123 -4.39 6.47 3.42
C HIS A 123 -2.93 6.88 3.22
N GLY A 124 -2.73 7.99 2.51
CA GLY A 124 -1.46 8.65 2.35
C GLY A 124 -1.16 9.66 3.44
N GLU A 125 0.07 10.16 3.46
CA GLU A 125 0.51 11.21 4.36
C GLU A 125 -0.12 12.55 4.03
N LEU A 126 -0.26 12.87 2.74
CA LEU A 126 -0.80 14.15 2.27
C LEU A 126 -2.19 13.99 1.64
N GLU A 127 -2.51 12.79 1.14
CA GLU A 127 -3.70 12.53 0.35
C GLU A 127 -4.41 11.24 0.78
N ILE A 128 -5.75 11.26 0.76
CA ILE A 128 -6.56 10.05 0.71
C ILE A 128 -6.96 9.81 -0.73
N SER A 129 -6.66 8.61 -1.24
CA SER A 129 -6.88 8.26 -2.65
C SER A 129 -7.82 7.07 -2.77
N ARG A 130 -8.93 7.22 -3.52
CA ARG A 130 -9.78 6.08 -3.90
C ARG A 130 -9.35 5.56 -5.26
N ILE A 131 -9.02 4.28 -5.33
CA ILE A 131 -8.46 3.64 -6.52
C ILE A 131 -9.26 2.37 -6.81
N ASP A 132 -9.64 2.14 -8.06
CA ASP A 132 -10.22 0.83 -8.43
C ASP A 132 -9.15 -0.27 -8.52
N PHE A 133 -9.58 -1.53 -8.63
CA PHE A 133 -8.66 -2.66 -8.76
C PHE A 133 -7.85 -2.68 -10.07
N ASN A 134 -8.23 -1.86 -11.06
CA ASN A 134 -7.49 -1.68 -12.32
C ASN A 134 -6.41 -0.58 -12.24
N GLY A 135 -6.28 0.10 -11.10
CA GLY A 135 -5.28 1.15 -10.90
C GLY A 135 -5.73 2.53 -11.39
N ASN A 136 -7.03 2.75 -11.59
CA ASN A 136 -7.56 4.07 -11.89
C ASN A 136 -7.87 4.82 -10.60
N ILE A 137 -7.27 5.99 -10.42
CA ILE A 137 -7.63 6.92 -9.35
C ILE A 137 -9.01 7.50 -9.68
N LYS A 138 -9.99 7.27 -8.80
CA LYS A 138 -11.34 7.85 -8.91
C LYS A 138 -11.37 9.28 -8.38
N TRP A 139 -10.72 9.51 -7.25
CA TRP A 139 -10.54 10.82 -6.65
C TRP A 139 -9.38 10.79 -5.65
N GLN A 140 -8.85 11.98 -5.35
CA GLN A 140 -7.91 12.21 -4.27
C GLN A 140 -8.38 13.42 -3.45
N PHE A 141 -8.16 13.36 -2.14
CA PHE A 141 -8.48 14.43 -1.21
C PHE A 141 -7.24 14.77 -0.38
N GLY A 142 -6.82 16.03 -0.40
CA GLY A 142 -5.77 16.55 0.46
C GLY A 142 -6.35 17.48 1.52
N ALA A 143 -5.77 17.46 2.72
CA ALA A 143 -6.13 18.37 3.80
C ALA A 143 -5.20 19.59 3.85
N ARG A 144 -5.31 20.39 4.91
CA ARG A 144 -4.42 21.54 5.15
C ARG A 144 -3.03 21.12 5.60
N ASP A 145 -2.95 19.98 6.28
CA ASP A 145 -1.72 19.38 6.78
C ASP A 145 -1.78 17.84 6.61
N ILE A 146 -0.76 17.13 7.08
CA ILE A 146 -0.62 15.68 6.93
C ILE A 146 -1.68 14.90 7.72
N PHE A 147 -2.08 13.74 7.22
CA PHE A 147 -2.99 12.80 7.89
C PHE A 147 -2.28 11.94 8.94
N ALA A 148 -1.65 12.59 9.91
CA ALA A 148 -1.05 12.00 11.10
C ALA A 148 -1.32 12.90 12.29
N THR A 149 -1.40 12.34 13.50
CA THR A 149 -1.61 13.12 14.74
C THR A 149 -0.37 13.08 15.62
N PRO A 150 -0.02 14.18 16.31
CA PRO A 150 1.16 14.23 17.18
C PRO A 150 0.99 13.43 18.48
N ASP A 151 -0.24 13.15 18.90
CA ASP A 151 -0.60 12.45 20.13
C ASP A 151 -0.87 10.95 19.93
N GLY A 152 -0.81 10.47 18.69
CA GLY A 152 -1.06 9.07 18.33
C GLY A 152 -2.54 8.69 18.23
N GLU A 153 -3.46 9.66 18.28
CA GLU A 153 -4.86 9.43 17.94
C GLU A 153 -5.01 8.99 16.48
N SER A 154 -6.07 8.23 16.15
CA SER A 154 -6.29 7.85 14.76
C SER A 154 -6.55 9.08 13.89
N SER A 155 -5.79 9.22 12.79
CA SER A 155 -6.01 10.24 11.76
C SER A 155 -6.99 9.79 10.67
N PHE A 156 -7.39 8.52 10.68
CA PHE A 156 -8.20 7.90 9.64
C PHE A 156 -9.14 6.85 10.23
N GLU A 157 -10.41 6.91 9.83
CA GLU A 157 -11.41 5.87 10.13
C GLU A 157 -12.45 5.79 9.02
N ILE A 158 -12.94 4.58 8.74
CA ILE A 158 -14.08 4.36 7.84
C ILE A 158 -15.25 3.87 8.70
N MET A 159 -16.35 4.61 8.71
CA MET A 159 -17.59 4.21 9.38
C MET A 159 -18.73 4.27 8.37
N ASP A 160 -19.38 3.14 8.14
CA ASP A 160 -20.36 2.96 7.06
C ASP A 160 -19.79 3.41 5.70
N ASP A 161 -20.44 4.40 5.08
CA ASP A 161 -20.06 4.98 3.79
C ASP A 161 -19.31 6.32 3.92
N ARG A 162 -18.79 6.62 5.13
CA ARG A 162 -18.11 7.88 5.43
C ARG A 162 -16.66 7.66 5.84
N ILE A 163 -15.82 8.61 5.46
CA ILE A 163 -14.38 8.60 5.72
C ILE A 163 -14.09 9.77 6.66
N TYR A 164 -13.67 9.44 7.87
CA TYR A 164 -13.36 10.40 8.93
C TYR A 164 -11.85 10.60 8.95
N LEU A 165 -11.44 11.86 8.85
CA LEU A 165 -10.05 12.26 8.77
C LEU A 165 -9.74 13.31 9.81
N LYS A 166 -8.50 13.26 10.30
CA LYS A 166 -7.92 14.29 11.15
C LYS A 166 -6.51 14.60 10.66
N ASP A 167 -6.22 15.88 10.47
CA ASP A 167 -4.86 16.32 10.13
C ASP A 167 -4.01 16.58 11.39
N PHE A 168 -2.75 16.97 11.17
CA PHE A 168 -1.77 17.21 12.23
C PHE A 168 -2.16 18.31 13.22
N GLU A 169 -2.99 19.27 12.79
CA GLU A 169 -3.52 20.35 13.64
C GLU A 169 -4.89 20.00 14.25
N HIS A 170 -5.30 18.74 14.17
CA HIS A 170 -6.60 18.23 14.64
C HIS A 170 -7.81 18.81 13.91
N ASN A 171 -7.65 19.38 12.70
CA ASN A 171 -8.79 19.72 11.86
C ASN A 171 -9.51 18.43 11.42
N ILE A 172 -10.83 18.41 11.50
CA ILE A 172 -11.65 17.24 11.18
C ILE A 172 -12.28 17.41 9.80
N TYR A 173 -12.19 16.35 8.99
CA TYR A 173 -12.84 16.26 7.69
C TYR A 173 -13.69 14.99 7.64
N ILE A 174 -14.88 15.08 7.03
CA ILE A 174 -15.75 13.92 6.82
C ILE A 174 -16.09 13.86 5.35
N LEU A 175 -15.57 12.86 4.65
CA LEU A 175 -15.84 12.68 3.23
C LEU A 175 -16.98 11.68 3.02
N ASP A 176 -17.79 11.94 2.00
CA ASP A 176 -18.67 10.92 1.42
C ASP A 176 -17.86 9.95 0.54
N GLU A 177 -18.56 8.97 -0.05
CA GLU A 177 -17.93 7.98 -0.93
C GLU A 177 -17.26 8.59 -2.18
N ASN A 178 -17.67 9.79 -2.59
CA ASN A 178 -17.16 10.49 -3.77
C ASN A 178 -15.98 11.41 -3.43
N GLY A 179 -15.49 11.37 -2.18
CA GLY A 179 -14.38 12.20 -1.72
C GLY A 179 -14.78 13.66 -1.50
N ILE A 180 -16.09 13.94 -1.43
CA ILE A 180 -16.60 15.29 -1.20
C ILE A 180 -16.73 15.49 0.30
N GLU A 181 -16.11 16.55 0.81
CA GLU A 181 -16.25 16.95 2.20
C GLU A 181 -17.71 17.33 2.50
N THR A 182 -18.27 16.67 3.49
CA THR A 182 -19.63 16.89 3.97
C THR A 182 -19.57 17.70 5.26
N ASN A 183 -20.30 18.81 5.30
CA ASN A 183 -20.50 19.55 6.54
C ASN A 183 -21.40 18.75 7.48
N LEU A 184 -21.06 18.73 8.77
CA LEU A 184 -21.94 18.25 9.84
C LEU A 184 -23.23 19.08 9.90
#